data_AF-A0A349XW20-F1
#
_entry.id   AF-A0A349XW20-F1
#
_cell.length_a   1.000
_cell.length_b   1.000
_cell.length_c   1.000
_cell.angle_alpha   90.00
_cell.angle_beta   90.00
_cell.angle_gamma   90.00
#
_symmetry.space_group_name_H-M   'P 1'
#
loop_
_entity.id
_entity.type
_entity.pdbx_description
1 polymer ?
#
loop_
_entity_poly.entity_id
_entity_poly.type
_entity_poly.pdbx_seq_one_letter_code
_entity_poly.pdbx_strand_id
1 'polypeptide(L)'
;MQTPSVFPKGALQTENGTEFTVYSRHASQIDLCLFDTAGEKEMARLPMVRGEGDIHGLIVSDVGPGTRYGFRAHGIYSPEHGLWFDPAKLLLDPYATEIDRSFRHDPALFAFGQETGHIVPKAILASHEPLKRQPPLFAEGGLIYELSVKSFSQLHPEVPEDIRGTVAALAHPAILAHLKKIGVDAVELMPITAWIDERHLPPLGLSNAWGYNPVGFMALDPRLCPGGVRELRETVAALHAQGIGVILDLVFNHTGESDIEGSVLSLRGLDNLTAFRHPPGKPGVLVNDTGTGNTVACDHPYIRQLIIDSLRHFVLSAGVDGFRFDLAPVLGRTANGFEMASETLSAMHSDPLLYDRLLIAEPWDIGPGG
;
A
#
# COMPACT_ATOMS: atom_id res chain seq x y z
N MET A 1 -5.48 4.39 -30.24
CA MET A 1 -4.37 3.52 -29.79
C MET A 1 -3.87 4.12 -28.49
N GLN A 2 -4.03 3.43 -27.36
CA GLN A 2 -3.43 3.87 -26.10
C GLN A 2 -1.92 3.81 -26.28
N THR A 3 -1.22 4.92 -26.04
CA THR A 3 0.24 4.92 -25.90
C THR A 3 0.59 3.86 -24.86
N PRO A 4 1.58 2.98 -25.11
CA PRO A 4 2.02 2.03 -24.09
C PRO A 4 2.33 2.77 -22.79
N SER A 5 1.79 2.28 -21.69
CA SER A 5 2.04 2.84 -20.36
C SER A 5 3.53 2.67 -20.06
N VAL A 6 4.21 3.76 -19.69
CA VAL A 6 5.64 3.75 -19.29
C VAL A 6 5.81 3.28 -17.83
N PHE A 7 4.71 2.91 -17.16
CA PHE A 7 4.68 2.44 -15.79
C PHE A 7 3.93 1.10 -15.69
N PRO A 8 4.31 0.21 -14.75
CA PRO A 8 3.60 -1.05 -14.55
C PRO A 8 2.20 -0.79 -13.99
N LYS A 9 1.33 -1.79 -14.14
CA LYS A 9 -0.07 -1.76 -13.68
C LYS A 9 -0.37 -2.85 -12.64
N GLY A 10 0.67 -3.55 -12.16
CA GLY A 10 0.50 -4.77 -11.38
C GLY A 10 -0.05 -5.90 -12.25
N ALA A 11 -1.06 -6.61 -11.74
CA ALA A 11 -1.79 -7.63 -12.47
C ALA A 11 -3.10 -7.07 -13.09
N LEU A 12 -3.18 -7.08 -14.41
CA LEU A 12 -4.30 -6.56 -15.19
C LEU A 12 -4.92 -7.65 -16.06
N GLN A 13 -6.22 -7.90 -15.89
CA GLN A 13 -6.95 -8.80 -16.78
C GLN A 13 -7.18 -8.14 -18.15
N THR A 14 -6.87 -8.86 -19.23
CA THR A 14 -7.02 -8.43 -20.63
C THR A 14 -7.79 -9.49 -21.43
N GLU A 15 -8.13 -9.19 -22.68
CA GLU A 15 -8.76 -10.15 -23.59
C GLU A 15 -7.88 -11.37 -23.90
N ASN A 16 -6.55 -11.25 -23.76
CA ASN A 16 -5.58 -12.30 -24.11
C ASN A 16 -5.06 -13.09 -22.89
N GLY A 17 -5.60 -12.83 -21.70
CA GLY A 17 -5.12 -13.37 -20.43
C GLY A 17 -4.86 -12.28 -19.40
N THR A 18 -4.16 -12.62 -18.32
CA THR A 18 -3.72 -11.63 -17.32
C THR A 18 -2.29 -11.18 -17.65
N GLU A 19 -2.13 -9.87 -17.80
CA GLU A 19 -0.83 -9.20 -17.90
C GLU A 19 -0.32 -8.87 -16.49
N PHE A 20 0.85 -9.40 -16.14
CA PHE A 20 1.57 -9.06 -14.92
C PHE A 20 2.74 -8.16 -15.26
N THR A 21 2.84 -7.02 -14.59
CA THR A 21 3.92 -6.05 -14.79
C THR A 21 4.46 -5.53 -13.46
N VAL A 22 5.78 -5.46 -13.34
CA VAL A 22 6.45 -4.91 -12.16
C VAL A 22 7.74 -4.20 -12.57
N TYR A 23 8.04 -3.08 -11.94
CA TYR A 23 9.27 -2.33 -12.20
C TYR A 23 10.44 -2.91 -11.40
N SER A 24 11.60 -3.08 -12.06
CA SER A 24 12.88 -3.26 -11.39
C SER A 24 14.03 -2.96 -12.35
N ARG A 25 14.84 -1.95 -11.99
CA ARG A 25 16.01 -1.53 -12.77
C ARG A 25 17.20 -2.43 -12.52
N HIS A 26 17.39 -2.86 -11.28
CA HIS A 26 18.59 -3.58 -10.85
C HIS A 26 18.43 -5.10 -10.79
N ALA A 27 17.19 -5.63 -10.86
CA ALA A 27 17.00 -7.07 -10.97
C ALA A 27 17.56 -7.59 -12.31
N SER A 28 18.26 -8.72 -12.22
CA SER A 28 18.69 -9.49 -13.39
C SER A 28 17.53 -10.27 -14.03
N GLN A 29 16.54 -10.67 -13.22
CA GLN A 29 15.33 -11.37 -13.64
C GLN A 29 14.27 -11.23 -12.54
N ILE A 30 13.00 -11.18 -12.92
CA ILE A 30 11.87 -11.35 -12.01
C ILE A 30 11.10 -12.61 -12.43
N ASP A 31 10.71 -13.43 -11.47
CA ASP A 31 9.79 -14.54 -11.68
C ASP A 31 8.42 -14.21 -11.10
N LEU A 32 7.36 -14.44 -11.89
CA LEU A 32 5.99 -14.54 -11.40
C LEU A 32 5.79 -15.90 -10.73
N CYS A 33 5.37 -15.90 -9.46
CA CYS A 33 5.06 -17.10 -8.71
C CYS A 33 3.54 -17.22 -8.56
N LEU A 34 2.95 -18.31 -9.05
CA LEU A 34 1.52 -18.61 -8.93
C LEU A 34 1.29 -19.65 -7.85
N PHE A 35 0.25 -19.45 -7.04
CA PHE A 35 -0.08 -20.32 -5.91
C PHE A 35 -1.44 -20.99 -6.09
N ASP A 36 -1.66 -22.06 -5.33
CA ASP A 36 -2.99 -22.67 -5.22
C ASP A 36 -4.01 -21.71 -4.58
N THR A 37 -5.28 -22.11 -4.58
CA THR A 37 -6.38 -21.29 -4.04
C THR A 37 -6.28 -21.07 -2.52
N ALA A 38 -5.47 -21.86 -1.81
CA ALA A 38 -5.22 -21.65 -0.38
C ALA A 38 -4.05 -20.69 -0.15
N GLY A 39 -3.22 -20.42 -1.16
CA GLY A 39 -2.01 -19.60 -1.04
C GLY A 39 -0.84 -20.32 -0.38
N GLU A 40 -0.92 -21.64 -0.25
CA GLU A 40 0.03 -22.45 0.53
C GLU A 40 1.11 -23.09 -0.33
N LYS A 41 0.76 -23.51 -1.55
CA LYS A 41 1.68 -24.20 -2.46
C LYS A 41 1.97 -23.36 -3.70
N GLU A 42 3.26 -23.13 -3.97
CA GLU A 42 3.73 -22.57 -5.24
C GLU A 42 3.49 -23.62 -6.35
N MET A 43 2.63 -23.28 -7.30
CA MET A 43 2.19 -24.17 -8.40
C MET A 43 3.01 -23.96 -9.67
N ALA A 44 3.45 -22.73 -9.90
CA ALA A 44 4.29 -22.37 -11.03
C ALA A 44 5.20 -21.19 -10.70
N ARG A 45 6.36 -21.17 -11.34
CA ARG A 45 7.31 -20.07 -11.34
C ARG A 45 7.69 -19.76 -12.78
N LEU A 46 7.35 -18.57 -13.24
CA LEU A 46 7.41 -18.18 -14.65
C LEU A 46 8.33 -16.96 -14.80
N PRO A 47 9.42 -17.05 -15.58
CA PRO A 47 10.31 -15.91 -15.78
C PRO A 47 9.61 -14.81 -16.59
N MET A 48 9.75 -13.57 -16.14
CA MET A 48 9.22 -12.38 -16.80
C MET A 48 10.26 -11.79 -17.76
N VAL A 49 9.80 -11.09 -18.79
CA VAL A 49 10.67 -10.44 -19.79
C VAL A 49 10.85 -8.97 -19.42
N ARG A 50 12.10 -8.51 -19.29
CA ARG A 50 12.40 -7.08 -19.14
C ARG A 50 12.18 -6.34 -20.46
N GLY A 51 11.22 -5.44 -20.46
CA GLY A 51 10.87 -4.55 -21.58
C GLY A 51 11.42 -3.14 -21.42
N GLU A 52 10.77 -2.19 -22.08
CA GLU A 52 11.10 -0.76 -21.98
C GLU A 52 10.87 -0.22 -20.57
N GLY A 53 11.65 0.79 -20.18
CA GLY A 53 11.48 1.48 -18.88
C GLY A 53 11.76 0.62 -17.65
N ASP A 54 12.51 -0.48 -17.80
CA ASP A 54 12.83 -1.44 -16.72
C ASP A 54 11.60 -2.15 -16.14
N ILE A 55 10.54 -2.27 -16.94
CA ILE A 55 9.34 -3.04 -16.60
C ILE A 55 9.56 -4.50 -16.97
N HIS A 56 9.38 -5.40 -16.01
CA HIS A 56 9.33 -6.84 -16.24
C HIS A 56 7.86 -7.24 -16.44
N GLY A 57 7.57 -7.91 -17.56
CA GLY A 57 6.23 -8.24 -17.99
C GLY A 57 6.04 -9.71 -18.37
N LEU A 58 4.85 -10.24 -18.14
CA LEU A 58 4.42 -11.56 -18.62
C LEU A 58 2.90 -11.59 -18.81
N ILE A 59 2.42 -12.17 -19.91
CA ILE A 59 0.99 -12.45 -20.13
C ILE A 59 0.74 -13.95 -19.91
N VAL A 60 -0.23 -14.28 -19.06
CA VAL A 60 -0.64 -15.66 -18.76
C VAL A 60 -2.11 -15.86 -19.13
N SER A 61 -2.38 -16.75 -20.09
CA SER A 61 -3.71 -16.93 -20.68
C SER A 61 -4.75 -17.54 -19.73
N ASP A 62 -4.34 -18.49 -18.89
CA ASP A 62 -5.25 -19.31 -18.07
C ASP A 62 -5.38 -18.83 -16.62
N VAL A 63 -5.10 -17.54 -16.36
CA VAL A 63 -5.14 -16.94 -15.02
C VAL A 63 -6.23 -15.87 -14.96
N GLY A 64 -7.12 -16.00 -13.97
CA GLY A 64 -8.25 -15.09 -13.76
C GLY A 64 -8.44 -14.68 -12.29
N PRO A 65 -9.45 -13.84 -12.00
CA PRO A 65 -9.69 -13.29 -10.67
C PRO A 65 -9.71 -14.35 -9.56
N GLY A 66 -9.13 -14.01 -8.41
CA GLY A 66 -8.94 -14.93 -7.27
C GLY A 66 -7.61 -15.69 -7.28
N THR A 67 -6.84 -15.61 -8.37
CA THR A 67 -5.51 -16.21 -8.45
C THR A 67 -4.56 -15.54 -7.45
N ARG A 68 -3.83 -16.36 -6.69
CA ARG A 68 -2.83 -15.91 -5.73
C ARG A 68 -1.47 -15.89 -6.38
N TYR A 69 -0.74 -14.80 -6.21
CA TYR A 69 0.56 -14.62 -6.81
C TYR A 69 1.50 -13.78 -5.94
N GLY A 70 2.77 -13.77 -6.34
CA GLY A 70 3.80 -12.86 -5.87
C GLY A 70 5.00 -12.91 -6.81
N PHE A 71 6.06 -12.21 -6.46
CA PHE A 71 7.28 -12.15 -7.27
C PHE A 71 8.48 -12.72 -6.53
N ARG A 72 9.49 -13.16 -7.30
CA ARG A 72 10.85 -13.41 -6.80
C ARG A 72 11.83 -12.68 -7.68
N ALA A 73 12.75 -11.95 -7.06
CA ALA A 73 13.72 -11.15 -7.77
C ALA A 73 15.12 -11.76 -7.69
N HIS A 74 15.78 -11.88 -8.85
CA HIS A 74 17.14 -12.39 -8.97
C HIS A 74 18.11 -11.24 -9.20
N GLY A 75 19.29 -11.33 -8.61
CA GLY A 75 20.33 -10.33 -8.79
C GLY A 75 21.46 -10.52 -7.79
N ILE A 76 22.24 -9.46 -7.61
CA ILE A 76 23.33 -9.46 -6.63
C ILE A 76 22.74 -9.22 -5.24
N TYR A 77 23.10 -10.08 -4.29
CA TYR A 77 22.90 -9.81 -2.88
C TYR A 77 24.17 -9.18 -2.30
N SER A 78 24.11 -7.87 -2.04
CA SER A 78 25.18 -7.06 -1.48
C SER A 78 24.55 -5.86 -0.74
N PRO A 79 23.99 -6.07 0.46
CA PRO A 79 23.33 -5.03 1.25
C PRO A 79 24.22 -3.80 1.51
N GLU A 80 25.53 -3.99 1.65
CA GLU A 80 26.52 -2.92 1.80
C GLU A 80 26.63 -1.99 0.58
N HIS A 81 26.15 -2.45 -0.58
CA HIS A 81 25.98 -1.65 -1.80
C HIS A 81 24.49 -1.39 -2.15
N GLY A 82 23.57 -1.67 -1.23
CA GLY A 82 22.13 -1.43 -1.40
C GLY A 82 21.42 -2.43 -2.31
N LEU A 83 22.04 -3.57 -2.62
CA LEU A 83 21.46 -4.60 -3.48
C LEU A 83 20.96 -5.76 -2.62
N TRP A 84 19.66 -6.06 -2.70
CA TRP A 84 18.95 -6.95 -1.76
C TRP A 84 18.31 -8.16 -2.44
N PHE A 85 18.77 -8.50 -3.64
CA PHE A 85 18.14 -9.55 -4.44
C PHE A 85 18.39 -10.93 -3.86
N ASP A 86 17.32 -11.56 -3.37
CA ASP A 86 17.32 -12.92 -2.85
C ASP A 86 16.09 -13.66 -3.40
N PRO A 87 16.26 -14.57 -4.36
CA PRO A 87 15.13 -15.28 -4.96
C PRO A 87 14.45 -16.28 -4.01
N ALA A 88 15.01 -16.54 -2.82
CA ALA A 88 14.30 -17.26 -1.77
C ALA A 88 13.18 -16.41 -1.11
N LYS A 89 13.21 -15.08 -1.31
CA LYS A 89 12.15 -14.19 -0.82
C LYS A 89 10.99 -14.14 -1.79
N LEU A 90 9.81 -14.50 -1.31
CA LEU A 90 8.57 -14.12 -1.97
C LEU A 90 8.30 -12.65 -1.67
N LEU A 91 7.97 -11.89 -2.71
CA LEU A 91 7.74 -10.45 -2.67
C LEU A 91 6.29 -10.16 -3.05
N LEU A 92 5.64 -9.28 -2.29
CA LEU A 92 4.33 -8.73 -2.62
C LEU A 92 4.46 -7.83 -3.86
N ASP A 93 3.47 -7.88 -4.74
CA ASP A 93 3.32 -6.89 -5.81
C ASP A 93 3.00 -5.50 -5.20
N PRO A 94 3.80 -4.45 -5.47
CA PRO A 94 3.51 -3.09 -4.98
C PRO A 94 2.14 -2.55 -5.43
N TYR A 95 1.61 -3.06 -6.55
CA TYR A 95 0.29 -2.74 -7.09
C TYR A 95 -0.82 -3.72 -6.65
N ALA A 96 -0.56 -4.64 -5.71
CA ALA A 96 -1.58 -5.54 -5.17
C ALA A 96 -2.71 -4.74 -4.49
N THR A 97 -3.94 -4.91 -4.97
CA THR A 97 -5.15 -4.29 -4.37
C THR A 97 -5.83 -5.19 -3.34
N GLU A 98 -5.49 -6.48 -3.31
CA GLU A 98 -6.04 -7.47 -2.39
C GLU A 98 -4.93 -8.44 -1.95
N ILE A 99 -4.97 -8.91 -0.70
CA ILE A 99 -4.06 -9.93 -0.16
C ILE A 99 -4.82 -11.04 0.57
N ASP A 100 -4.26 -12.24 0.59
CA ASP A 100 -4.95 -13.42 1.11
C ASP A 100 -4.94 -13.58 2.64
N ARG A 101 -4.03 -12.88 3.34
CA ARG A 101 -3.88 -12.90 4.80
C ARG A 101 -3.08 -11.68 5.27
N SER A 102 -3.17 -11.33 6.55
CA SER A 102 -2.33 -10.26 7.11
C SER A 102 -0.87 -10.68 7.22
N PHE A 103 0.04 -9.70 7.09
CA PHE A 103 1.45 -9.92 7.34
C PHE A 103 1.70 -10.34 8.79
N ARG A 104 2.74 -11.15 8.98
CA ARG A 104 3.21 -11.55 10.30
C ARG A 104 4.71 -11.48 10.32
N HIS A 105 5.24 -11.11 11.47
CA HIS A 105 6.67 -11.14 11.71
C HIS A 105 7.20 -12.57 11.75
N ASP A 106 8.35 -12.81 11.13
CA ASP A 106 9.08 -14.08 11.19
C ASP A 106 10.59 -13.83 10.95
N PRO A 107 11.50 -14.43 11.72
CA PRO A 107 12.96 -14.31 11.52
C PRO A 107 13.45 -14.65 10.11
N ALA A 108 12.76 -15.52 9.38
CA ALA A 108 13.10 -15.87 8.00
C ALA A 108 12.97 -14.68 7.04
N LEU A 109 12.20 -13.64 7.38
CA LEU A 109 12.03 -12.45 6.54
C LEU A 109 13.31 -11.59 6.44
N PHE A 110 14.22 -11.71 7.40
CA PHE A 110 15.48 -10.97 7.48
C PHE A 110 16.68 -11.77 6.95
N ALA A 111 16.59 -13.11 7.02
CA ALA A 111 17.73 -14.00 6.79
C ALA A 111 17.92 -14.35 5.31
N PHE A 112 19.05 -13.99 4.71
CA PHE A 112 19.39 -14.35 3.33
C PHE A 112 19.26 -15.85 3.05
N GLY A 113 18.69 -16.21 1.90
CA GLY A 113 18.54 -17.58 1.41
C GLY A 113 17.42 -18.38 2.07
N GLN A 114 16.68 -17.81 3.03
CA GLN A 114 15.52 -18.48 3.63
C GLN A 114 14.26 -18.27 2.81
N GLU A 115 13.55 -19.36 2.55
CA GLU A 115 12.31 -19.39 1.77
C GLU A 115 11.14 -18.77 2.55
N THR A 116 10.52 -17.70 2.03
CA THR A 116 9.46 -16.95 2.74
C THR A 116 8.06 -17.09 2.15
N GLY A 117 7.87 -17.89 1.11
CA GLY A 117 6.59 -18.04 0.42
C GLY A 117 5.48 -18.65 1.27
N HIS A 118 5.80 -19.34 2.36
CA HIS A 118 4.80 -19.82 3.34
C HIS A 118 4.43 -18.76 4.40
N ILE A 119 5.17 -17.64 4.46
CA ILE A 119 5.01 -16.56 5.45
C ILE A 119 4.35 -15.35 4.80
N VAL A 120 4.88 -14.91 3.65
CA VAL A 120 4.47 -13.68 2.98
C VAL A 120 3.06 -13.87 2.39
N PRO A 121 2.11 -12.96 2.69
CA PRO A 121 0.80 -12.93 2.05
C PRO A 121 0.90 -12.92 0.52
N LYS A 122 -0.05 -13.59 -0.13
CA LYS A 122 -0.13 -13.57 -1.59
C LYS A 122 -0.97 -12.39 -2.03
N ALA A 123 -0.52 -11.69 -3.07
CA ALA A 123 -1.40 -10.80 -3.81
C ALA A 123 -2.51 -11.64 -4.44
N ILE A 124 -3.73 -11.12 -4.46
CA ILE A 124 -4.86 -11.73 -5.15
C ILE A 124 -5.13 -10.90 -6.40
N LEU A 125 -5.14 -11.56 -7.56
CA LEU A 125 -5.64 -10.94 -8.78
C LEU A 125 -7.11 -10.59 -8.58
N ALA A 126 -7.39 -9.30 -8.43
CA ALA A 126 -8.73 -8.76 -8.27
C ALA A 126 -8.99 -7.72 -9.35
N SER A 127 -10.25 -7.62 -9.76
CA SER A 127 -10.71 -6.54 -10.62
C SER A 127 -11.87 -5.86 -9.91
N HIS A 128 -11.76 -4.55 -9.76
CA HIS A 128 -12.80 -3.72 -9.17
C HIS A 128 -13.40 -2.86 -10.26
N GLU A 129 -14.70 -2.98 -10.49
CA GLU A 129 -15.40 -2.09 -11.43
C GLU A 129 -15.24 -0.65 -10.94
N PRO A 130 -14.68 0.27 -11.76
CA PRO A 130 -14.44 1.63 -11.33
C PRO A 130 -15.76 2.37 -11.14
N LEU A 131 -15.88 3.04 -10.00
CA LEU A 131 -16.99 3.93 -9.70
C LEU A 131 -16.95 5.15 -10.60
N LYS A 132 -18.13 5.70 -10.91
CA LYS A 132 -18.23 7.04 -11.47
C LYS A 132 -17.83 8.05 -10.40
N ARG A 133 -16.74 8.78 -10.65
CA ARG A 133 -16.28 9.86 -9.77
C ARG A 133 -17.40 10.86 -9.46
N GLN A 134 -17.58 11.13 -8.17
CA GLN A 134 -18.45 12.18 -7.62
C GLN A 134 -17.60 13.23 -6.90
N PRO A 135 -18.05 14.48 -6.77
CA PRO A 135 -17.41 15.47 -5.88
C PRO A 135 -17.32 14.94 -4.43
N PRO A 136 -16.31 15.35 -3.64
CA PRO A 136 -16.26 14.93 -2.24
C PRO A 136 -17.44 15.52 -1.44
N LEU A 137 -17.90 14.81 -0.42
CA LEU A 137 -18.98 15.31 0.45
C LEU A 137 -18.52 16.36 1.46
N PHE A 138 -17.23 16.37 1.82
CA PHE A 138 -16.71 17.27 2.83
C PHE A 138 -16.61 18.72 2.32
N ALA A 139 -17.04 19.67 3.15
CA ALA A 139 -16.89 21.10 2.92
C ALA A 139 -15.93 21.73 3.93
N GLU A 140 -15.18 22.74 3.50
CA GLU A 140 -14.24 23.47 4.36
C GLU A 140 -14.96 24.04 5.61
N GLY A 141 -14.34 23.83 6.79
CA GLY A 141 -14.92 24.18 8.08
C GLY A 141 -15.81 23.11 8.72
N GLY A 142 -16.02 21.96 8.06
CA GLY A 142 -16.71 20.81 8.62
C GLY A 142 -15.93 20.07 9.72
N LEU A 143 -16.62 19.22 10.46
CA LEU A 143 -16.06 18.38 11.53
C LEU A 143 -15.50 17.08 10.96
N ILE A 144 -14.18 16.94 11.02
CA ILE A 144 -13.48 15.68 10.79
C ILE A 144 -13.39 14.91 12.10
N TYR A 145 -13.73 13.62 12.06
CA TYR A 145 -13.66 12.71 13.21
C TYR A 145 -12.68 11.57 12.93
N GLU A 146 -11.47 11.69 13.49
CA GLU A 146 -10.46 10.63 13.43
C GLU A 146 -10.90 9.41 14.26
N LEU A 147 -10.77 8.21 13.68
CA LEU A 147 -11.05 6.97 14.39
C LEU A 147 -10.13 5.81 13.97
N SER A 148 -9.79 4.95 14.94
CA SER A 148 -9.27 3.61 14.68
C SER A 148 -10.43 2.65 14.44
N VAL A 149 -10.47 2.02 13.27
CA VAL A 149 -11.53 1.09 12.86
C VAL A 149 -11.80 0.03 13.92
N LYS A 150 -10.72 -0.56 14.47
CA LYS A 150 -10.83 -1.63 15.46
C LYS A 150 -11.43 -1.13 16.76
N SER A 151 -10.75 -0.20 17.43
CA SER A 151 -11.13 0.20 18.79
C SER A 151 -12.50 0.89 18.83
N PHE A 152 -12.90 1.56 17.75
CA PHE A 152 -14.16 2.30 17.69
C PHE A 152 -15.40 1.41 17.87
N SER A 153 -15.38 0.18 17.35
CA SER A 153 -16.53 -0.73 17.43
C SER A 153 -16.26 -2.05 18.15
N GLN A 154 -15.03 -2.34 18.57
CA GLN A 154 -14.62 -3.62 19.17
C GLN A 154 -15.50 -4.06 20.35
N LEU A 155 -15.99 -3.12 21.15
CA LEU A 155 -16.81 -3.37 22.34
C LEU A 155 -18.23 -2.80 22.21
N HIS A 156 -18.66 -2.41 21.00
CA HIS A 156 -19.96 -1.78 20.81
C HIS A 156 -21.07 -2.83 20.94
N PRO A 157 -21.99 -2.72 21.93
CA PRO A 157 -22.93 -3.79 22.28
C PRO A 157 -23.95 -4.05 21.17
N GLU A 158 -24.32 -3.02 20.42
CA GLU A 158 -25.31 -3.13 19.32
C GLU A 158 -24.70 -3.60 17.99
N VAL A 159 -23.37 -3.67 17.87
CA VAL A 159 -22.72 -4.17 16.64
C VAL A 159 -22.54 -5.69 16.78
N PRO A 160 -22.94 -6.50 15.79
CA PRO A 160 -22.74 -7.95 15.78
C PRO A 160 -21.27 -8.34 15.98
N GLU A 161 -21.02 -9.36 16.79
CA GLU A 161 -19.67 -9.75 17.23
C GLU A 161 -18.71 -10.08 16.09
N ASP A 162 -19.24 -10.64 15.01
CA ASP A 162 -18.49 -11.06 13.81
C ASP A 162 -17.98 -9.91 12.95
N ILE A 163 -18.57 -8.72 13.08
CA ILE A 163 -18.11 -7.53 12.35
C ILE A 163 -17.48 -6.47 13.26
N ARG A 164 -17.50 -6.64 14.59
CA ARG A 164 -16.89 -5.68 15.52
C ARG A 164 -15.41 -5.45 15.20
N GLY A 165 -15.03 -4.18 15.17
CA GLY A 165 -13.66 -3.75 14.89
C GLY A 165 -13.25 -3.84 13.42
N THR A 166 -14.21 -3.96 12.49
CA THR A 166 -13.97 -3.98 11.04
C THR A 166 -14.49 -2.72 10.36
N VAL A 167 -14.08 -2.49 9.11
CA VAL A 167 -14.58 -1.40 8.27
C VAL A 167 -16.09 -1.57 8.03
N ALA A 168 -16.58 -2.81 7.87
CA ALA A 168 -18.01 -3.11 7.73
C ALA A 168 -18.83 -2.63 8.94
N ALA A 169 -18.28 -2.66 10.16
CA ALA A 169 -19.00 -2.18 11.34
C ALA A 169 -19.33 -0.68 11.27
N LEU A 170 -18.55 0.13 10.53
CA LEU A 170 -18.84 1.56 10.37
C LEU A 170 -20.13 1.82 9.58
N ALA A 171 -20.55 0.86 8.74
CA ALA A 171 -21.83 0.90 8.05
C ALA A 171 -23.02 0.45 8.92
N HIS A 172 -22.77 -0.05 10.14
CA HIS A 172 -23.84 -0.55 11.01
C HIS A 172 -24.75 0.60 11.47
N PRO A 173 -26.10 0.43 11.50
CA PRO A 173 -27.04 1.51 11.84
C PRO A 173 -26.75 2.23 13.16
N ALA A 174 -26.29 1.51 14.19
CA ALA A 174 -25.93 2.12 15.48
C ALA A 174 -24.74 3.09 15.36
N ILE A 175 -23.75 2.74 14.54
CA ILE A 175 -22.58 3.59 14.28
C ILE A 175 -22.97 4.80 13.45
N LEU A 176 -23.71 4.60 12.35
CA LEU A 176 -24.21 5.68 11.51
C LEU A 176 -25.07 6.67 12.30
N ALA A 177 -25.96 6.17 13.16
CA ALA A 177 -26.78 7.00 14.04
C ALA A 177 -25.93 7.80 15.03
N HIS A 178 -24.87 7.19 15.58
CA HIS A 178 -23.93 7.89 16.46
C HIS A 178 -23.21 9.02 15.74
N LEU A 179 -22.54 8.75 14.62
CA LEU A 179 -21.78 9.73 13.85
C LEU A 179 -22.67 10.92 13.40
N LYS A 180 -23.89 10.63 12.98
CA LYS A 180 -24.87 11.66 12.64
C LYS A 180 -25.30 12.49 13.84
N LYS A 181 -25.48 11.86 15.02
CA LYS A 181 -25.87 12.54 16.25
C LYS A 181 -24.79 13.52 16.73
N ILE A 182 -23.52 13.17 16.58
CA ILE A 182 -22.40 14.05 16.95
C ILE A 182 -22.04 15.06 15.85
N GLY A 183 -22.70 14.99 14.69
CA GLY A 183 -22.58 16.01 13.63
C GLY A 183 -21.29 15.91 12.82
N VAL A 184 -20.79 14.70 12.59
CA VAL A 184 -19.59 14.47 11.79
C VAL A 184 -19.87 14.74 10.31
N ASP A 185 -19.00 15.53 9.66
CA ASP A 185 -19.05 15.78 8.21
C ASP A 185 -18.14 14.82 7.44
N ALA A 186 -17.03 14.38 8.03
CA ALA A 186 -16.21 13.29 7.50
C ALA A 186 -15.55 12.47 8.61
N VAL A 187 -15.42 11.16 8.39
CA VAL A 187 -14.55 10.31 9.23
C VAL A 187 -13.16 10.24 8.60
N GLU A 188 -12.13 10.35 9.43
CA GLU A 188 -10.74 10.08 9.05
C GLU A 188 -10.34 8.73 9.64
N LEU A 189 -10.13 7.75 8.78
CA LEU A 189 -9.72 6.41 9.21
C LEU A 189 -8.21 6.42 9.41
N MET A 190 -7.77 6.07 10.63
CA MET A 190 -6.38 5.65 10.86
C MET A 190 -5.99 4.53 9.88
N PRO A 191 -4.69 4.30 9.61
CA PRO A 191 -4.24 3.43 8.52
C PRO A 191 -4.92 2.06 8.48
N ILE A 192 -5.46 1.74 7.31
CA ILE A 192 -6.14 0.47 7.02
C ILE A 192 -5.44 -0.35 5.92
N THR A 193 -4.39 0.20 5.30
CA THR A 193 -3.57 -0.54 4.31
C THR A 193 -2.77 -1.64 5.00
N ALA A 194 -2.51 -2.73 4.29
CA ALA A 194 -1.84 -3.90 4.85
C ALA A 194 -0.47 -3.56 5.46
N TRP A 195 -0.30 -3.88 6.74
CA TRP A 195 0.90 -3.56 7.52
C TRP A 195 1.48 -4.80 8.19
N ILE A 196 2.75 -4.73 8.57
CA ILE A 196 3.41 -5.74 9.39
C ILE A 196 3.71 -5.18 10.78
N ASP A 197 3.62 -6.01 11.81
CA ASP A 197 4.07 -5.61 13.15
C ASP A 197 5.61 -5.42 13.16
N GLU A 198 6.07 -4.35 13.81
CA GLU A 198 7.49 -4.03 13.93
C GLU A 198 8.25 -5.16 14.60
N ARG A 199 9.48 -5.40 14.16
CA ARG A 199 10.36 -6.50 14.61
C ARG A 199 10.44 -6.67 16.13
N HIS A 200 10.33 -5.59 16.89
CA HIS A 200 10.47 -5.62 18.35
C HIS A 200 9.15 -5.90 19.10
N LEU A 201 7.97 -5.78 18.47
CA LEU A 201 6.68 -5.94 19.15
C LEU A 201 6.32 -7.42 19.43
N PRO A 202 6.36 -8.36 18.45
CA PRO A 202 5.96 -9.74 18.69
C PRO A 202 6.77 -10.46 19.78
N PRO A 203 8.11 -10.28 19.89
CA PRO A 203 8.88 -10.82 21.02
C PRO A 203 8.43 -10.32 22.40
N LEU A 204 7.76 -9.17 22.47
CA LEU A 204 7.18 -8.60 23.69
C LEU A 204 5.72 -9.00 23.90
N GLY A 205 5.13 -9.81 23.01
CA GLY A 205 3.70 -10.14 23.03
C GLY A 205 2.81 -8.96 22.66
N LEU A 206 3.35 -7.98 21.93
CA LEU A 206 2.64 -6.78 21.46
C LEU A 206 2.39 -6.88 19.94
N SER A 207 1.49 -6.02 19.45
CA SER A 207 1.17 -5.86 18.03
C SER A 207 0.98 -4.39 17.70
N ASN A 208 1.16 -4.01 16.43
CA ASN A 208 0.89 -2.65 16.00
C ASN A 208 -0.62 -2.41 15.93
N ALA A 209 -1.13 -1.54 16.81
CA ALA A 209 -2.55 -1.24 16.93
C ALA A 209 -3.02 -0.10 16.01
N TRP A 210 -2.09 0.70 15.48
CA TRP A 210 -2.40 1.89 14.68
C TRP A 210 -2.27 1.65 13.18
N GLY A 211 -1.36 0.79 12.74
CA GLY A 211 -1.18 0.41 11.34
C GLY A 211 -0.20 1.29 10.54
N TYR A 212 0.48 2.27 11.15
CA TYR A 212 1.51 3.10 10.50
C TYR A 212 2.82 2.34 10.23
N ASN A 213 2.73 1.22 9.50
CA ASN A 213 3.88 0.41 9.10
C ASN A 213 3.59 -0.42 7.83
N PRO A 214 3.12 0.22 6.73
CA PRO A 214 2.56 -0.49 5.58
C PRO A 214 3.62 -1.28 4.81
N VAL A 215 3.22 -2.39 4.19
CA VAL A 215 4.06 -3.15 3.26
C VAL A 215 3.69 -2.88 1.79
N GLY A 216 2.39 -2.69 1.54
CA GLY A 216 1.85 -2.25 0.26
C GLY A 216 0.94 -1.05 0.46
N PHE A 217 0.71 -0.28 -0.60
CA PHE A 217 -0.02 0.99 -0.50
C PHE A 217 -1.50 0.92 -0.93
N MET A 218 -1.93 -0.18 -1.54
CA MET A 218 -3.29 -0.33 -2.09
C MET A 218 -4.12 -1.39 -1.35
N ALA A 219 -3.56 -2.57 -1.09
CA ALA A 219 -4.26 -3.64 -0.38
C ALA A 219 -4.61 -3.22 1.06
N LEU A 220 -5.84 -3.53 1.47
CA LEU A 220 -6.33 -3.32 2.83
C LEU A 220 -5.93 -4.48 3.73
N ASP A 221 -5.70 -4.23 5.02
CA ASP A 221 -5.36 -5.28 5.96
C ASP A 221 -6.57 -6.17 6.28
N PRO A 222 -6.51 -7.49 6.07
CA PRO A 222 -7.61 -8.40 6.37
C PRO A 222 -8.05 -8.42 7.85
N ARG A 223 -7.23 -7.92 8.79
CA ARG A 223 -7.62 -7.75 10.20
C ARG A 223 -8.69 -6.69 10.39
N LEU A 224 -8.71 -5.66 9.55
CA LEU A 224 -9.64 -4.53 9.65
C LEU A 224 -10.69 -4.53 8.55
N CYS A 225 -10.36 -5.04 7.36
CA CYS A 225 -11.24 -5.03 6.19
C CYS A 225 -11.23 -6.41 5.52
N PRO A 226 -11.77 -7.46 6.16
CA PRO A 226 -11.71 -8.83 5.64
C PRO A 226 -12.42 -9.01 4.28
N GLY A 227 -13.40 -8.16 3.95
CA GLY A 227 -14.05 -8.11 2.64
C GLY A 227 -13.32 -7.24 1.61
N GLY A 228 -12.13 -6.73 1.93
CA GLY A 228 -11.26 -6.01 1.02
C GLY A 228 -11.84 -4.69 0.51
N VAL A 229 -11.49 -4.32 -0.71
CA VAL A 229 -11.91 -3.06 -1.33
C VAL A 229 -13.44 -2.99 -1.50
N ARG A 230 -14.10 -4.14 -1.67
CA ARG A 230 -15.58 -4.19 -1.72
C ARG A 230 -16.20 -3.76 -0.40
N GLU A 231 -15.68 -4.25 0.72
CA GLU A 231 -16.17 -3.85 2.05
C GLU A 231 -15.96 -2.35 2.28
N LEU A 232 -14.77 -1.82 1.94
CA LEU A 232 -14.53 -0.38 2.01
C LEU A 232 -15.51 0.41 1.14
N ARG A 233 -15.74 -0.01 -0.11
CA ARG A 233 -16.71 0.63 -1.02
C ARG A 233 -18.11 0.66 -0.43
N GLU A 234 -18.59 -0.46 0.11
CA GLU A 234 -19.93 -0.57 0.70
C GLU A 234 -20.07 0.32 1.95
N THR A 235 -19.04 0.37 2.79
CA THR A 235 -18.99 1.26 3.95
C THR A 235 -18.98 2.73 3.57
N VAL A 236 -18.17 3.13 2.59
CA VAL A 236 -18.15 4.50 2.07
C VAL A 236 -19.52 4.89 1.53
N ALA A 237 -20.16 4.02 0.74
CA ALA A 237 -21.50 4.27 0.23
C ALA A 237 -22.56 4.44 1.36
N ALA A 238 -22.45 3.67 2.45
CA ALA A 238 -23.34 3.79 3.60
C ALA A 238 -23.13 5.12 4.37
N LEU A 239 -21.89 5.56 4.53
CA LEU A 239 -21.54 6.85 5.13
C LEU A 239 -22.01 8.02 4.25
N HIS A 240 -21.78 7.92 2.93
CA HIS A 240 -22.26 8.90 1.95
C HIS A 240 -23.77 9.05 1.98
N ALA A 241 -24.52 7.96 2.16
CA ALA A 241 -25.98 8.00 2.32
C ALA A 241 -26.44 8.78 3.57
N GLN A 242 -25.55 8.99 4.55
CA GLN A 242 -25.78 9.86 5.71
C GLN A 242 -25.20 11.27 5.55
N GLY A 243 -24.59 11.59 4.41
CA GLY A 243 -23.92 12.86 4.17
C GLY A 243 -22.54 12.97 4.81
N ILE A 244 -21.91 11.84 5.14
CA ILE A 244 -20.61 11.77 5.83
C ILE A 244 -19.54 11.35 4.82
N GLY A 245 -18.52 12.18 4.62
CA GLY A 245 -17.35 11.86 3.80
C GLY A 245 -16.38 10.88 4.48
N VAL A 246 -15.47 10.31 3.70
CA VAL A 246 -14.44 9.37 4.17
C VAL A 246 -13.06 9.83 3.72
N ILE A 247 -12.17 10.00 4.68
CA ILE A 247 -10.77 10.34 4.51
C ILE A 247 -9.94 9.13 4.94
N LEU A 248 -8.92 8.75 4.16
CA LEU A 248 -7.97 7.72 4.55
C LEU A 248 -6.66 8.36 5.00
N ASP A 249 -6.19 7.99 6.19
CA ASP A 249 -4.81 8.23 6.60
C ASP A 249 -3.89 7.25 5.87
N LEU A 250 -2.95 7.78 5.09
CA LEU A 250 -2.04 7.02 4.25
C LEU A 250 -0.58 7.34 4.57
N VAL A 251 0.20 6.27 4.66
CA VAL A 251 1.63 6.29 4.93
C VAL A 251 2.39 5.92 3.66
N PHE A 252 2.96 6.93 3.00
CA PHE A 252 3.84 6.75 1.84
C PHE A 252 5.30 7.03 2.14
N ASN A 253 5.59 7.62 3.30
CA ASN A 253 6.89 8.14 3.65
C ASN A 253 7.91 7.03 4.03
N HIS A 254 7.42 5.89 4.53
CA HIS A 254 8.22 4.71 4.89
C HIS A 254 7.45 3.41 4.62
N THR A 255 8.13 2.27 4.82
CA THR A 255 7.52 0.94 4.78
C THR A 255 7.90 0.08 5.99
N GLY A 256 7.10 -0.95 6.26
CA GLY A 256 7.37 -2.00 7.24
C GLY A 256 8.53 -2.93 6.93
N GLU A 257 9.26 -2.68 5.84
CA GLU A 257 10.57 -3.28 5.59
C GLU A 257 11.67 -2.68 6.51
N SER A 258 11.39 -1.59 7.23
CA SER A 258 12.22 -1.00 8.30
C SER A 258 13.66 -0.65 7.86
N ASP A 259 14.65 -0.75 8.74
CA ASP A 259 16.07 -0.41 8.51
C ASP A 259 16.86 -1.51 7.78
N ILE A 260 18.19 -1.39 7.71
CA ILE A 260 19.08 -2.39 7.08
C ILE A 260 19.09 -3.76 7.77
N GLU A 261 18.44 -3.91 8.92
CA GLU A 261 18.22 -5.20 9.58
C GLU A 261 16.75 -5.65 9.49
N GLY A 262 15.95 -4.93 8.70
CA GLY A 262 14.53 -5.14 8.49
C GLY A 262 14.20 -6.16 7.40
N SER A 263 12.90 -6.43 7.25
CA SER A 263 12.37 -7.53 6.43
C SER A 263 12.54 -7.25 4.93
N VAL A 264 12.58 -8.32 4.13
CA VAL A 264 12.44 -8.25 2.67
C VAL A 264 11.07 -8.81 2.29
N LEU A 265 10.15 -7.93 1.85
CA LEU A 265 8.73 -8.23 1.66
C LEU A 265 8.16 -7.74 0.32
N SER A 266 8.69 -6.64 -0.23
CA SER A 266 8.16 -6.00 -1.44
C SER A 266 9.24 -5.13 -2.08
N LEU A 267 9.21 -3.81 -1.87
CA LEU A 267 10.02 -2.81 -2.56
C LEU A 267 11.52 -3.04 -2.40
N ARG A 268 11.99 -3.43 -1.22
CA ARG A 268 13.41 -3.74 -0.97
C ARG A 268 13.92 -4.87 -1.85
N GLY A 269 13.18 -5.97 -1.90
CA GLY A 269 13.55 -7.13 -2.70
C GLY A 269 13.39 -6.89 -4.20
N LEU A 270 12.46 -6.02 -4.60
CA LEU A 270 12.23 -5.67 -5.99
C LEU A 270 13.26 -4.68 -6.53
N ASP A 271 13.52 -3.58 -5.82
CA ASP A 271 14.57 -2.62 -6.17
C ASP A 271 14.84 -1.60 -5.04
N ASN A 272 15.66 -1.98 -4.05
CA ASN A 272 16.01 -1.13 -2.91
C ASN A 272 16.65 0.23 -3.27
N LEU A 273 17.46 0.29 -4.33
CA LEU A 273 18.14 1.53 -4.75
C LEU A 273 17.19 2.53 -5.43
N THR A 274 16.11 2.01 -6.03
CA THR A 274 15.04 2.84 -6.58
C THR A 274 14.02 3.23 -5.52
N ALA A 275 13.63 2.30 -4.64
CA ALA A 275 12.51 2.50 -3.75
C ALA A 275 12.80 3.39 -2.53
N PHE A 276 14.04 3.39 -2.04
CA PHE A 276 14.42 4.09 -0.82
C PHE A 276 15.51 5.14 -1.05
N ARG A 277 15.54 6.14 -0.17
CA ARG A 277 16.57 7.18 -0.18
C ARG A 277 17.87 6.68 0.44
N HIS A 278 18.97 7.01 -0.21
CA HIS A 278 20.33 6.69 0.23
C HIS A 278 21.18 7.96 0.28
N PRO A 279 22.06 8.15 1.27
CA PRO A 279 23.01 9.26 1.26
C PRO A 279 23.96 9.17 0.05
N PRO A 280 24.39 10.32 -0.53
CA PRO A 280 25.33 10.32 -1.64
C PRO A 280 26.59 9.50 -1.36
N GLY A 281 26.93 8.59 -2.29
CA GLY A 281 28.11 7.73 -2.18
C GLY A 281 28.02 6.62 -1.12
N LYS A 282 26.86 6.43 -0.46
CA LYS A 282 26.62 5.38 0.55
C LYS A 282 25.37 4.56 0.22
N PRO A 283 25.37 3.79 -0.89
CA PRO A 283 24.18 3.08 -1.35
C PRO A 283 23.70 1.94 -0.43
N GLY A 284 24.53 1.48 0.51
CA GLY A 284 24.11 0.50 1.54
C GLY A 284 23.51 1.13 2.80
N VAL A 285 23.35 2.44 2.86
CA VAL A 285 22.80 3.15 4.03
C VAL A 285 21.46 3.78 3.67
N LEU A 286 20.44 3.51 4.46
CA LEU A 286 19.12 4.12 4.30
C LEU A 286 19.07 5.47 5.02
N VAL A 287 18.50 6.47 4.35
CA VAL A 287 18.06 7.71 5.00
C VAL A 287 16.85 7.37 5.88
N ASN A 288 16.79 8.00 7.06
CA ASN A 288 15.73 7.77 8.04
C ASN A 288 15.15 9.10 8.53
N ASP A 289 14.59 9.88 7.59
CA ASP A 289 13.92 11.16 7.87
C ASP A 289 12.53 10.95 8.54
N THR A 290 12.09 9.69 8.65
CA THR A 290 10.79 9.27 9.20
C THR A 290 10.89 8.72 10.63
N GLY A 291 12.09 8.27 11.04
CA GLY A 291 12.29 7.62 12.33
C GLY A 291 11.93 6.14 12.36
N THR A 292 11.51 5.55 11.24
CA THR A 292 11.00 4.17 11.14
C THR A 292 11.98 3.19 10.47
N GLY A 293 13.16 3.68 10.08
CA GLY A 293 14.29 2.89 9.57
C GLY A 293 14.58 3.10 8.10
N ASN A 294 13.58 3.52 7.31
CA ASN A 294 13.74 3.87 5.90
C ASN A 294 12.90 5.11 5.54
N THR A 295 13.30 5.76 4.45
CA THR A 295 12.52 6.81 3.80
C THR A 295 12.34 6.44 2.33
N VAL A 296 11.09 6.37 1.89
CA VAL A 296 10.73 6.07 0.50
C VAL A 296 11.19 7.21 -0.41
N ALA A 297 11.74 6.87 -1.57
CA ALA A 297 12.18 7.84 -2.58
C ALA A 297 10.99 8.35 -3.40
N CYS A 298 10.12 9.14 -2.75
CA CYS A 298 8.89 9.66 -3.35
C CYS A 298 9.12 10.53 -4.60
N ASP A 299 10.33 11.07 -4.79
CA ASP A 299 10.74 11.84 -5.96
C ASP A 299 11.13 10.97 -7.16
N HIS A 300 11.36 9.66 -6.97
CA HIS A 300 11.62 8.75 -8.07
C HIS A 300 10.37 8.57 -8.94
N PRO A 301 10.44 8.68 -10.29
CA PRO A 301 9.26 8.66 -11.16
C PRO A 301 8.34 7.45 -10.99
N TYR A 302 8.93 6.26 -10.80
CA TYR A 302 8.16 5.03 -10.56
C TYR A 302 7.39 5.07 -9.22
N ILE A 303 8.05 5.50 -8.14
CA ILE A 303 7.45 5.57 -6.81
C ILE A 303 6.38 6.66 -6.78
N ARG A 304 6.66 7.82 -7.39
CA ARG A 304 5.66 8.87 -7.61
C ARG A 304 4.42 8.32 -8.31
N GLN A 305 4.58 7.59 -9.42
CA GLN A 305 3.43 7.03 -10.14
C GLN A 305 2.67 6.01 -9.29
N LEU A 306 3.37 5.15 -8.55
CA LEU A 306 2.76 4.21 -7.60
C LEU A 306 1.91 4.94 -6.54
N ILE A 307 2.38 6.06 -6.00
CA ILE A 307 1.62 6.91 -5.06
C ILE A 307 0.35 7.45 -5.74
N ILE A 308 0.48 8.07 -6.92
CA ILE A 308 -0.66 8.63 -7.65
C ILE A 308 -1.70 7.54 -7.97
N ASP A 309 -1.25 6.37 -8.43
CA ASP A 309 -2.14 5.25 -8.73
C ASP A 309 -2.79 4.67 -7.48
N SER A 310 -2.11 4.70 -6.32
CA SER A 310 -2.69 4.27 -5.04
C SER A 310 -3.83 5.20 -4.61
N LEU A 311 -3.64 6.50 -4.76
CA LEU A 311 -4.69 7.49 -4.49
C LEU A 311 -5.88 7.32 -5.45
N ARG A 312 -5.60 7.17 -6.75
CA ARG A 312 -6.63 6.90 -7.76
C ARG A 312 -7.38 5.60 -7.47
N HIS A 313 -6.69 4.56 -7.00
CA HIS A 313 -7.28 3.29 -6.65
C HIS A 313 -8.38 3.48 -5.60
N PHE A 314 -8.13 4.21 -4.50
CA PHE A 314 -9.14 4.43 -3.47
C PHE A 314 -10.30 5.32 -3.93
N VAL A 315 -10.05 6.35 -4.75
CA VAL A 315 -11.11 7.17 -5.33
C VAL A 315 -12.00 6.35 -6.27
N LEU A 316 -11.41 5.61 -7.20
CA LEU A 316 -12.16 4.87 -8.23
C LEU A 316 -12.75 3.56 -7.70
N SER A 317 -12.09 2.91 -6.75
CA SER A 317 -12.51 1.58 -6.29
C SER A 317 -13.37 1.64 -5.05
N ALA A 318 -13.28 2.68 -4.22
CA ALA A 318 -14.03 2.79 -2.98
C ALA A 318 -14.83 4.09 -2.83
N GLY A 319 -14.57 5.12 -3.63
CA GLY A 319 -15.31 6.38 -3.58
C GLY A 319 -14.82 7.33 -2.48
N VAL A 320 -13.58 7.16 -2.03
CA VAL A 320 -12.96 7.99 -0.98
C VAL A 320 -12.95 9.48 -1.35
N ASP A 321 -13.24 10.34 -0.37
CA ASP A 321 -13.38 11.79 -0.53
C ASP A 321 -12.06 12.54 -0.36
N GLY A 322 -11.11 11.96 0.36
CA GLY A 322 -9.83 12.60 0.64
C GLY A 322 -8.81 11.72 1.35
N PHE A 323 -7.68 12.32 1.63
CA PHE A 323 -6.52 11.65 2.23
C PHE A 323 -5.86 12.55 3.27
N ARG A 324 -5.44 11.95 4.37
CA ARG A 324 -4.48 12.54 5.31
C ARG A 324 -3.14 11.86 5.11
N PHE A 325 -2.08 12.65 4.97
CA PHE A 325 -0.73 12.16 4.71
C PHE A 325 0.11 12.26 5.97
N ASP A 326 0.48 11.10 6.49
CA ASP A 326 1.47 10.93 7.56
C ASP A 326 2.85 11.43 7.12
N LEU A 327 3.54 12.17 7.98
CA LEU A 327 4.86 12.77 7.75
C LEU A 327 4.99 13.33 6.32
N ALA A 328 4.04 14.18 5.95
CA ALA A 328 3.81 14.61 4.58
C ALA A 328 5.02 15.24 3.86
N PRO A 329 5.97 15.94 4.51
CA PRO A 329 7.08 16.55 3.78
C PRO A 329 7.93 15.55 3.00
N VAL A 330 8.00 14.27 3.41
CA VAL A 330 8.69 13.22 2.64
C VAL A 330 8.18 13.10 1.21
N LEU A 331 6.88 13.32 0.95
CA LEU A 331 6.31 13.34 -0.40
C LEU A 331 6.91 14.45 -1.27
N GLY A 332 7.36 15.55 -0.66
CA GLY A 332 8.02 16.67 -1.32
C GLY A 332 9.54 16.71 -1.19
N ARG A 333 10.17 15.71 -0.55
CA ARG A 333 11.62 15.68 -0.40
C ARG A 333 12.31 15.23 -1.69
N THR A 334 13.22 16.05 -2.20
CA THR A 334 14.17 15.73 -3.28
C THR A 334 15.55 15.45 -2.69
N ALA A 335 16.56 15.17 -3.51
CA ALA A 335 17.96 15.10 -3.07
C ALA A 335 18.44 16.36 -2.31
N ASN A 336 17.79 17.51 -2.49
CA ASN A 336 18.16 18.79 -1.87
C ASN A 336 17.35 19.15 -0.61
N GLY A 337 16.41 18.29 -0.19
CA GLY A 337 15.49 18.55 0.92
C GLY A 337 14.06 18.76 0.45
N PHE A 338 13.21 19.34 1.30
CA PHE A 338 11.79 19.56 0.97
C PHE A 338 11.62 20.69 -0.07
N GLU A 339 10.82 20.41 -1.10
CA GLU A 339 10.44 21.37 -2.13
C GLU A 339 8.91 21.38 -2.29
N MET A 340 8.26 22.51 -2.00
CA MET A 340 6.79 22.65 -2.17
C MET A 340 6.34 22.42 -3.62
N ALA A 341 7.19 22.73 -4.60
CA ALA A 341 6.93 22.53 -6.02
C ALA A 341 7.49 21.21 -6.55
N SER A 342 7.73 20.22 -5.67
CA SER A 342 8.21 18.90 -6.08
C SER A 342 7.28 18.26 -7.12
N GLU A 343 7.86 17.37 -7.93
CA GLU A 343 7.12 16.68 -8.99
C GLU A 343 5.97 15.83 -8.43
N THR A 344 6.12 15.25 -7.24
CA THR A 344 5.12 14.38 -6.60
C THR A 344 3.93 15.18 -6.10
N LEU A 345 4.16 16.27 -5.36
CA LEU A 345 3.07 17.15 -4.93
C LEU A 345 2.35 17.79 -6.14
N SER A 346 3.11 18.19 -7.15
CA SER A 346 2.55 18.72 -8.41
C SER A 346 1.71 17.68 -9.15
N ALA A 347 2.15 16.42 -9.19
CA ALA A 347 1.40 15.33 -9.81
C ALA A 347 0.09 15.06 -9.05
N MET A 348 0.10 15.08 -7.72
CA MET A 348 -1.11 14.92 -6.91
C MET A 348 -2.11 16.06 -7.18
N HIS A 349 -1.64 17.30 -7.21
CA HIS A 349 -2.51 18.48 -7.38
C HIS A 349 -3.08 18.62 -8.81
N SER A 350 -2.32 18.22 -9.82
CA SER A 350 -2.73 18.31 -11.23
C SER A 350 -3.48 17.08 -11.75
N ASP A 351 -3.60 16.02 -10.95
CA ASP A 351 -4.26 14.80 -11.37
C ASP A 351 -5.77 15.01 -11.58
N PRO A 352 -6.34 14.62 -12.74
CA PRO A 352 -7.75 14.85 -13.06
C PRO A 352 -8.73 14.08 -12.17
N LEU A 353 -8.28 13.07 -11.40
CA LEU A 353 -9.09 12.35 -10.44
C LEU A 353 -8.90 12.85 -9.00
N LEU A 354 -7.77 13.50 -8.70
CA LEU A 354 -7.41 13.92 -7.33
C LEU A 354 -7.57 15.42 -7.07
N TYR A 355 -7.66 16.26 -8.12
CA TYR A 355 -7.59 17.73 -8.00
C TYR A 355 -8.62 18.39 -7.06
N ASP A 356 -9.76 17.73 -6.80
CA ASP A 356 -10.81 18.21 -5.90
C ASP A 356 -10.94 17.37 -4.62
N ARG A 357 -10.09 16.36 -4.42
CA ARG A 357 -10.09 15.57 -3.18
C ARG A 357 -9.55 16.43 -2.04
N LEU A 358 -10.01 16.14 -0.83
CA LEU A 358 -9.43 16.75 0.36
C LEU A 358 -8.03 16.16 0.60
N LEU A 359 -7.00 17.01 0.66
CA LEU A 359 -5.62 16.61 0.91
C LEU A 359 -5.12 17.27 2.20
N ILE A 360 -5.05 16.50 3.29
CA ILE A 360 -4.61 16.94 4.62
C ILE A 360 -3.18 16.46 4.83
N ALA A 361 -2.31 17.33 5.32
CA ALA A 361 -0.91 16.99 5.59
C ALA A 361 -0.64 17.05 7.09
N GLU A 362 0.11 16.09 7.61
CA GLU A 362 0.96 16.31 8.79
C GLU A 362 2.20 17.10 8.32
N PRO A 363 2.30 18.41 8.61
CA PRO A 363 3.21 19.29 7.89
C PRO A 363 4.62 19.33 8.51
N TRP A 364 5.13 18.16 8.90
CA TRP A 364 6.46 17.98 9.47
C TRP A 364 6.92 16.52 9.30
N ASP A 365 8.23 16.30 9.35
CA ASP A 365 8.89 15.02 9.61
C ASP A 365 10.12 15.25 10.52
N ILE A 366 10.90 14.20 10.81
CA ILE A 366 12.04 14.32 11.74
C ILE A 366 13.38 14.55 11.03
N GLY A 367 13.37 14.66 9.71
CA GLY A 367 14.53 14.87 8.87
C GLY A 367 15.05 16.32 8.88
N PRO A 368 16.20 16.57 8.24
CA PRO A 368 16.75 17.92 8.15
C PRO A 368 15.81 18.85 7.37
N GLY A 369 15.48 20.01 7.95
CA GLY A 369 14.52 20.95 7.36
C GLY A 369 13.07 20.73 7.84
N GLY A 370 12.85 19.67 8.61
CA GLY A 370 11.67 19.44 9.43
C GLY A 370 10.54 18.71 8.75
#